data_AF-A0A800G2B4-F1
#
_entry.id   AF-A0A800G2B4-F1
#
_cell.length_a   1.000
_cell.length_b   1.000
_cell.length_c   1.000
_cell.angle_alpha   90.00
_cell.angle_beta   90.00
_cell.angle_gamma   90.00
#
_symmetry.space_group_name_H-M   'P 1'
#
loop_
_entity.id
_entity.type
_entity.pdbx_description
1 polymer ?
#
loop_
_entity_poly.entity_id
_entity_poly.type
_entity_poly.pdbx_seq_one_letter_code
_entity_poly.pdbx_strand_id
1 'polypeptide(L)'
;MGTRPLLYLALLFGMGLIVYPLCADPRQAGVSTLIWLSLWAAPAGALASRSGLVGWVVPVAWLLALTPAIGGQLPGLEGVRFEWFYGGLALAGLFGVGWGVGRASVACSMTSAAVLLLCGLLLAALPALGGMGVAAPWSLAWTARFLDLSPASLVVESAGIDWMRHPAVYSPAGADSIDPLLRLPWVGMWAGPCALLLGCLASWLGIQWGTRSAV
;
A
#
# COMPACT_ATOMS: atom_id res chain seq x y z
N MET A 1 17.69 -6.91 -23.04
CA MET A 1 17.40 -7.43 -21.68
C MET A 1 16.23 -6.64 -21.12
N GLY A 2 15.00 -7.11 -20.95
CA GLY A 2 14.27 -8.32 -21.31
C GLY A 2 12.83 -8.06 -20.83
N THR A 3 11.81 -8.39 -21.63
CA THR A 3 10.38 -8.17 -21.33
C THR A 3 9.83 -9.01 -20.16
N ARG A 4 10.65 -9.91 -19.63
CA ARG A 4 10.34 -10.88 -18.57
C ARG A 4 9.90 -10.26 -17.23
N PRO A 5 10.60 -9.28 -16.63
CA PRO A 5 10.19 -8.64 -15.38
C PRO A 5 8.79 -8.00 -15.42
N LEU A 6 8.42 -7.35 -16.53
CA LEU A 6 7.09 -6.75 -16.70
C LEU A 6 5.98 -7.82 -16.79
N LEU A 7 6.30 -8.96 -17.41
CA LEU A 7 5.40 -10.11 -17.52
C LEU A 7 5.19 -10.80 -16.15
N TYR A 8 6.25 -10.98 -15.36
CA TYR A 8 6.12 -11.52 -13.99
C TYR A 8 5.36 -10.58 -13.06
N LEU A 9 5.57 -9.27 -13.22
CA LEU A 9 4.77 -8.23 -12.55
C LEU A 9 3.30 -8.33 -12.89
N ALA A 10 2.98 -8.32 -14.19
CA ALA A 10 1.61 -8.37 -14.66
C ALA A 10 0.93 -9.68 -14.23
N LEU A 11 1.68 -10.79 -14.19
CA LEU A 11 1.19 -12.08 -13.70
C LEU A 11 0.99 -12.10 -12.19
N LEU A 12 1.94 -11.63 -11.38
CA LEU A 12 1.82 -11.61 -9.91
C LEU A 12 0.76 -10.60 -9.45
N PHE A 13 0.74 -9.42 -10.07
CA PHE A 13 -0.25 -8.37 -9.84
C PHE A 13 -1.63 -8.83 -10.31
N GLY A 14 -1.73 -9.42 -11.52
CA GLY A 14 -2.98 -9.98 -12.05
C GLY A 14 -3.50 -11.16 -11.23
N MET A 15 -2.64 -12.09 -10.80
CA MET A 15 -3.02 -13.16 -9.90
C MET A 15 -3.53 -12.62 -8.57
N GLY A 16 -2.87 -11.61 -8.00
CA GLY A 16 -3.32 -11.00 -6.76
C GLY A 16 -4.69 -10.33 -6.89
N LEU A 17 -4.93 -9.59 -7.98
CA LEU A 17 -6.24 -9.00 -8.30
C LEU A 17 -7.35 -10.03 -8.52
N ILE A 18 -7.02 -11.22 -9.00
CA ILE A 18 -8.01 -12.27 -9.30
C ILE A 18 -8.24 -13.16 -8.08
N VAL A 19 -7.18 -13.67 -7.46
CA VAL A 19 -7.25 -14.66 -6.38
C VAL A 19 -7.74 -14.02 -5.09
N TYR A 20 -7.33 -12.79 -4.79
CA TYR A 20 -7.62 -12.19 -3.50
C TYR A 20 -9.12 -11.85 -3.30
N PRO A 21 -9.83 -11.25 -4.27
CA PRO A 21 -11.28 -11.05 -4.17
C PRO A 21 -12.07 -12.36 -4.18
N LEU A 22 -11.55 -13.42 -4.82
CA LEU A 22 -12.19 -14.75 -4.84
C LEU A 22 -12.07 -15.49 -3.50
N CYS A 23 -11.06 -15.17 -2.69
CA CYS A 23 -10.84 -15.77 -1.37
C CYS A 23 -11.35 -14.90 -0.21
N ALA A 24 -11.67 -13.63 -0.47
CA ALA A 24 -12.20 -12.72 0.53
C ALA A 24 -13.72 -12.89 0.70
N ASP A 25 -14.21 -12.74 1.93
CA ASP A 25 -15.65 -12.58 2.18
C ASP A 25 -16.17 -11.44 1.28
N PRO A 26 -17.26 -11.63 0.50
CA PRO A 26 -17.85 -10.58 -0.33
C PRO A 26 -18.11 -9.28 0.43
N ARG A 27 -18.35 -9.35 1.74
CA ARG A 27 -18.56 -8.17 2.61
C ARG A 27 -17.27 -7.41 2.93
N GLN A 28 -16.11 -7.94 2.58
CA GLN A 28 -14.79 -7.35 2.86
C GLN A 28 -13.99 -7.07 1.59
N ALA A 29 -14.51 -7.45 0.41
CA ALA A 29 -13.82 -7.39 -0.87
C ALA A 29 -13.24 -5.99 -1.18
N GLY A 30 -13.96 -4.91 -0.83
CA GLY A 30 -13.48 -3.54 -1.01
C GLY A 30 -12.22 -3.21 -0.18
N VAL A 31 -12.26 -3.45 1.13
CA VAL A 31 -11.14 -3.20 2.04
C VAL A 31 -9.94 -4.09 1.69
N SER A 32 -10.23 -5.36 1.43
CA SER A 32 -9.25 -6.34 0.94
C SER A 32 -8.52 -5.82 -0.30
N THR A 33 -9.24 -5.38 -1.32
CA THR A 33 -8.63 -4.88 -2.56
C THR A 33 -7.68 -3.71 -2.28
N LEU A 34 -8.05 -2.79 -1.40
CA LEU A 34 -7.20 -1.65 -1.02
C LEU A 34 -5.94 -2.07 -0.25
N ILE A 35 -6.06 -3.02 0.69
CA ILE A 35 -4.91 -3.60 1.39
C ILE A 35 -3.96 -4.23 0.38
N TRP A 36 -4.48 -5.03 -0.53
CA TRP A 36 -3.67 -5.68 -1.56
C TRP A 36 -2.96 -4.65 -2.46
N LEU A 37 -3.67 -3.62 -2.93
CA LEU A 37 -3.08 -2.54 -3.72
C LEU A 37 -1.97 -1.80 -2.96
N SER A 38 -2.18 -1.53 -1.67
CA SER A 38 -1.21 -0.83 -0.83
C SER A 38 0.11 -1.60 -0.68
N LEU A 39 0.03 -2.93 -0.54
CA LEU A 39 1.19 -3.80 -0.42
C LEU A 39 1.98 -3.88 -1.73
N TRP A 40 1.28 -3.80 -2.86
CA TRP A 40 1.90 -3.89 -4.19
C TRP A 40 2.38 -2.55 -4.76
N ALA A 41 1.90 -1.42 -4.25
CA ALA A 41 2.24 -0.10 -4.76
C ALA A 41 3.75 0.14 -4.86
N ALA A 42 4.49 0.02 -3.74
CA ALA A 42 5.93 0.25 -3.73
C ALA A 42 6.73 -0.83 -4.50
N PRO A 43 6.47 -2.14 -4.36
CA PRO A 43 7.11 -3.15 -5.21
C PRO A 43 6.91 -2.92 -6.71
N ALA A 44 5.70 -2.54 -7.12
CA ALA A 44 5.40 -2.23 -8.51
C ALA A 44 6.20 -1.01 -9.01
N GLY A 45 6.31 0.03 -8.18
CA GLY A 45 7.17 1.19 -8.44
C GLY A 45 8.63 0.78 -8.66
N ALA A 46 9.19 -0.02 -7.75
CA ALA A 46 10.58 -0.46 -7.82
C ALA A 46 10.87 -1.25 -9.09
N LEU A 47 9.94 -2.07 -9.54
CA LEU A 47 10.10 -2.82 -10.79
C LEU A 47 9.94 -1.95 -12.04
N ALA A 48 9.03 -0.97 -12.01
CA ALA A 48 8.84 0.00 -13.09
C ALA A 48 10.02 0.98 -13.22
N SER A 49 10.84 1.14 -12.18
CA SER A 49 12.00 2.04 -12.19
C SER A 49 13.01 1.80 -13.32
N ARG A 50 13.04 0.59 -13.89
CA ARG A 50 13.99 0.19 -14.95
C ARG A 50 13.34 0.03 -16.33
N SER A 51 12.03 0.22 -16.46
CA SER A 51 11.33 0.07 -17.74
C SER A 51 11.27 1.35 -18.57
N GLY A 52 11.86 2.45 -18.08
CA GLY A 52 11.79 3.77 -18.72
C GLY A 52 10.43 4.47 -18.57
N LEU A 53 9.49 3.85 -17.85
CA LEU A 53 8.22 4.48 -17.50
C LEU A 53 8.46 5.61 -16.51
N VAL A 54 7.93 6.79 -16.84
CA VAL A 54 7.91 7.94 -15.94
C VAL A 54 7.04 7.57 -14.75
N GLY A 55 7.57 7.76 -13.54
CA GLY A 55 6.94 7.33 -12.27
C GLY A 55 5.49 7.82 -12.05
N TRP A 56 5.02 8.79 -12.84
CA TRP A 56 3.68 9.39 -12.75
C TRP A 56 2.60 8.75 -13.64
N VAL A 57 2.98 8.06 -14.71
CA VAL A 57 2.00 7.51 -15.69
C VAL A 57 1.22 6.35 -15.08
N VAL A 58 1.87 5.53 -14.25
CA VAL A 58 1.25 4.36 -13.61
C VAL A 58 0.26 4.78 -12.50
N PRO A 59 0.57 5.74 -11.62
CA PRO A 59 -0.41 6.34 -10.70
C PRO A 59 -1.68 6.86 -11.36
N VAL A 60 -1.57 7.58 -12.48
CA VAL A 60 -2.73 8.10 -13.21
C VAL A 60 -3.53 6.95 -13.82
N ALA A 61 -2.86 5.94 -14.38
CA ALA A 61 -3.53 4.75 -14.89
C ALA A 61 -4.21 3.94 -13.78
N TRP A 62 -3.64 3.87 -12.57
CA TRP A 62 -4.28 3.23 -11.41
C TRP A 62 -5.50 4.00 -10.93
N LEU A 63 -5.39 5.33 -10.77
CA LEU A 63 -6.52 6.19 -10.44
C LEU A 63 -7.66 5.99 -11.45
N LEU A 64 -7.34 6.01 -12.76
CA LEU A 64 -8.32 5.81 -13.83
C LEU A 64 -8.85 4.37 -13.92
N ALA A 65 -8.04 3.34 -13.67
CA ALA A 65 -8.47 1.93 -13.72
C ALA A 65 -9.33 1.56 -12.50
N LEU A 66 -9.11 2.21 -11.37
CA LEU A 66 -9.91 2.03 -10.17
C LEU A 66 -11.23 2.81 -10.24
N THR A 67 -11.31 3.88 -11.04
CA THR A 67 -12.53 4.72 -11.16
C THR A 67 -13.78 3.91 -11.60
N PRO A 68 -13.73 3.02 -12.62
CA PRO A 68 -14.87 2.19 -13.02
C PRO A 68 -15.20 1.05 -12.05
N ALA A 69 -14.19 0.43 -11.42
CA ALA A 69 -14.39 -0.64 -10.43
C ALA A 69 -15.05 -0.12 -9.13
N ILE A 70 -14.99 1.19 -8.89
CA ILE A 70 -15.49 1.88 -7.70
C ILE A 70 -16.77 2.67 -8.00
N GLY A 71 -16.96 3.13 -9.25
CA GLY A 71 -18.16 3.84 -9.72
C GLY A 71 -19.46 3.02 -9.63
N GLY A 72 -19.37 1.72 -9.34
CA GLY A 72 -20.47 0.86 -8.95
C GLY A 72 -20.09 0.01 -7.73
N GLN A 73 -20.17 0.60 -6.53
CA GLN A 73 -20.23 -0.05 -5.21
C GLN A 73 -19.36 -1.31 -5.06
N LEU A 74 -18.11 -1.15 -4.60
CA LEU A 74 -17.34 -2.26 -4.05
C LEU A 74 -18.17 -2.94 -2.94
N PRO A 75 -18.52 -4.24 -3.07
CA PRO A 75 -19.24 -4.97 -2.04
C PRO A 75 -18.53 -4.83 -0.69
N GLY A 76 -19.29 -4.47 0.35
CA GLY A 76 -18.76 -4.24 1.70
C GLY A 76 -18.43 -2.79 2.07
N LEU A 77 -18.52 -1.83 1.13
CA LEU A 77 -18.32 -0.40 1.40
C LEU A 77 -19.61 0.43 1.28
N GLU A 78 -20.77 -0.22 1.31
CA GLU A 78 -22.08 0.41 1.25
C GLU A 78 -22.28 1.39 2.41
N GLY A 79 -22.61 2.64 2.10
CA GLY A 79 -22.87 3.69 3.11
C GLY A 79 -21.63 4.33 3.74
N VAL A 80 -20.42 3.89 3.39
CA VAL A 80 -19.16 4.52 3.83
C VAL A 80 -18.86 5.73 2.93
N ARG A 81 -18.55 6.89 3.53
CA ARG A 81 -17.98 8.03 2.78
C ARG A 81 -16.59 7.66 2.29
N PHE A 82 -16.54 7.13 1.08
CA PHE A 82 -15.29 6.66 0.48
C PHE A 82 -14.58 7.81 -0.23
N GLU A 83 -13.50 8.30 0.37
CA GLU A 83 -12.68 9.39 -0.17
C GLU A 83 -11.58 8.84 -1.10
N TRP A 84 -12.02 8.14 -2.16
CA TRP A 84 -11.15 7.39 -3.08
C TRP A 84 -9.98 8.19 -3.64
N PHE A 85 -10.20 9.49 -3.87
CA PHE A 85 -9.19 10.39 -4.40
C PHE A 85 -7.95 10.39 -3.51
N TYR A 86 -8.12 10.56 -2.20
CA TYR A 86 -7.01 10.60 -1.25
C TYR A 86 -6.35 9.23 -1.06
N GLY A 87 -7.12 8.13 -1.05
CA GLY A 87 -6.56 6.77 -1.08
C GLY A 87 -5.72 6.51 -2.33
N GLY A 88 -6.17 7.00 -3.49
CA GLY A 88 -5.43 6.94 -4.74
C GLY A 88 -4.14 7.77 -4.73
N LEU A 89 -4.14 8.96 -4.11
CA LEU A 89 -2.92 9.75 -3.90
C LEU A 89 -1.92 9.02 -2.98
N ALA A 90 -2.39 8.34 -1.95
CA ALA A 90 -1.54 7.51 -1.09
C ALA A 90 -0.89 6.35 -1.86
N LEU A 91 -1.67 5.63 -2.69
CA LEU A 91 -1.15 4.58 -3.57
C LEU A 91 -0.11 5.11 -4.56
N ALA A 92 -0.38 6.27 -5.17
CA ALA A 92 0.54 6.96 -6.05
C ALA A 92 1.86 7.33 -5.33
N GLY A 93 1.76 7.81 -4.10
CA GLY A 93 2.90 8.09 -3.22
C GLY A 93 3.76 6.87 -2.95
N LEU A 94 3.15 5.76 -2.51
CA LEU A 94 3.85 4.50 -2.26
C LEU A 94 4.53 3.97 -3.53
N PHE A 95 3.86 4.06 -4.68
CA PHE A 95 4.46 3.73 -5.97
C PHE A 95 5.69 4.60 -6.27
N GLY A 96 5.59 5.92 -6.07
CA GLY A 96 6.71 6.84 -6.24
C GLY A 96 7.90 6.54 -5.33
N VAL A 97 7.64 6.17 -4.07
CA VAL A 97 8.70 5.72 -3.13
C VAL A 97 9.40 4.49 -3.69
N GLY A 98 8.64 3.47 -4.09
CA GLY A 98 9.19 2.27 -4.70
C GLY A 98 10.02 2.55 -5.94
N TRP A 99 9.50 3.39 -6.83
CA TRP A 99 10.18 3.78 -8.07
C TRP A 99 11.50 4.50 -7.78
N GLY A 100 11.51 5.46 -6.85
CA GLY A 100 12.71 6.15 -6.39
C GLY A 100 13.76 5.20 -5.82
N VAL A 101 13.35 4.27 -4.95
CA VAL A 101 14.22 3.23 -4.38
C VAL A 101 14.80 2.34 -5.47
N GLY A 102 13.98 1.89 -6.43
CA GLY A 102 14.44 1.06 -7.55
C GLY A 102 15.43 1.76 -8.48
N ARG A 103 15.31 3.09 -8.64
CA ARG A 103 16.28 3.93 -9.37
C ARG A 103 17.59 4.11 -8.61
N ALA A 104 17.50 4.40 -7.31
CA ALA A 104 18.66 4.67 -6.45
C ALA A 104 19.47 3.40 -6.11
N SER A 105 18.84 2.24 -6.10
CA SER A 105 19.49 0.99 -5.72
C SER A 105 20.48 0.49 -6.77
N VAL A 106 21.63 -0.01 -6.31
CA VAL A 106 22.61 -0.74 -7.13
C VAL A 106 22.14 -2.17 -7.41
N ALA A 107 21.29 -2.73 -6.54
CA ALA A 107 20.71 -4.05 -6.72
C ALA A 107 19.73 -4.09 -7.89
N CYS A 108 19.44 -5.28 -8.42
CA CYS A 108 18.43 -5.43 -9.47
C CYS A 108 17.05 -5.06 -8.92
N SER A 109 16.18 -4.49 -9.77
CA SER A 109 14.85 -4.02 -9.35
C SER A 109 13.98 -5.09 -8.70
N MET A 110 14.22 -6.37 -9.03
CA MET A 110 13.58 -7.52 -8.40
C MET A 110 13.91 -7.62 -6.91
N THR A 111 15.17 -7.42 -6.52
CA THR A 111 15.57 -7.45 -5.11
C THR A 111 14.93 -6.31 -4.35
N SER A 112 14.96 -5.09 -4.88
CA SER A 112 14.32 -3.93 -4.24
C SER A 112 12.81 -4.16 -4.05
N ALA A 113 12.14 -4.73 -5.05
CA ALA A 113 10.72 -5.00 -4.98
C ALA A 113 10.38 -6.12 -4.00
N ALA A 114 11.17 -7.20 -3.95
CA ALA A 114 11.00 -8.27 -2.98
C ALA A 114 11.18 -7.75 -1.54
N VAL A 115 12.20 -6.92 -1.30
CA VAL A 115 12.43 -6.29 0.00
C VAL A 115 11.26 -5.39 0.39
N LEU A 116 10.80 -4.51 -0.52
CA LEU A 116 9.66 -3.64 -0.26
C LEU A 116 8.37 -4.43 0.00
N LEU A 117 8.15 -5.53 -0.71
CA LEU A 117 6.99 -6.39 -0.52
C LEU A 117 7.05 -7.08 0.85
N LEU A 118 8.21 -7.64 1.21
CA LEU A 118 8.42 -8.26 2.52
C LEU A 118 8.25 -7.25 3.65
N CYS A 119 8.82 -6.04 3.53
CA CYS A 119 8.63 -4.97 4.51
C CYS A 119 7.15 -4.57 4.62
N GLY A 120 6.44 -4.40 3.50
CA GLY A 120 5.01 -4.07 3.50
C GLY A 120 4.16 -5.16 4.16
N LEU A 121 4.41 -6.43 3.81
CA LEU A 121 3.74 -7.58 4.41
C LEU A 121 4.02 -7.68 5.91
N LEU A 122 5.27 -7.49 6.33
CA LEU A 122 5.63 -7.49 7.75
C LEU A 122 4.92 -6.35 8.48
N LEU A 123 4.97 -5.11 7.97
CA LEU A 123 4.30 -3.99 8.63
C LEU A 123 2.77 -4.16 8.71
N ALA A 124 2.14 -4.75 7.70
CA ALA A 124 0.71 -5.02 7.69
C ALA A 124 0.33 -6.20 8.62
N ALA A 125 1.19 -7.21 8.74
CA ALA A 125 0.90 -8.43 9.49
C ALA A 125 1.41 -8.38 10.94
N LEU A 126 2.43 -7.57 11.25
CA LEU A 126 3.02 -7.41 12.59
C LEU A 126 1.99 -7.14 13.69
N PRO A 127 0.96 -6.28 13.51
CA PRO A 127 -0.10 -6.11 14.50
C PRO A 127 -0.78 -7.42 14.92
N ALA A 128 -0.89 -8.39 14.01
CA ALA A 128 -1.51 -9.70 14.25
C ALA A 128 -0.50 -10.84 14.50
N LEU A 129 0.75 -10.71 14.04
CA LEU A 129 1.77 -11.78 14.05
C LEU A 129 2.59 -11.91 15.34
N GLY A 130 2.52 -10.94 16.27
CA GLY A 130 3.30 -11.04 17.51
C GLY A 130 2.93 -12.24 18.38
N GLY A 131 1.79 -12.87 18.12
CA GLY A 131 1.19 -13.89 18.95
C GLY A 131 1.28 -15.21 18.24
N MET A 132 2.32 -15.98 18.53
CA MET A 132 2.35 -17.43 18.28
C MET A 132 1.27 -18.13 19.13
N GLY A 133 -0.01 -17.83 18.89
CA GLY A 133 -1.16 -18.36 19.62
C GLY A 133 -1.63 -17.57 20.85
N VAL A 134 -1.18 -16.33 21.07
CA VAL A 134 -1.62 -15.47 22.19
C VAL A 134 -2.35 -14.24 21.65
N ALA A 135 -3.56 -13.99 22.13
CA ALA A 135 -4.31 -12.77 21.82
C ALA A 135 -3.55 -11.52 22.31
N ALA A 136 -3.51 -10.46 21.48
CA ALA A 136 -2.86 -9.17 21.79
C ALA A 136 -1.37 -9.29 22.22
N PRO A 137 -0.49 -9.72 21.32
CA PRO A 137 0.91 -10.03 21.64
C PRO A 137 1.81 -8.82 21.89
N TRP A 138 1.40 -7.64 21.42
CA TRP A 138 2.15 -6.40 21.54
C TRP A 138 1.44 -5.48 22.52
N SER A 139 2.20 -4.58 23.15
CA SER A 139 1.56 -3.47 23.86
C SER A 139 0.77 -2.59 22.89
N LEU A 140 -0.30 -1.96 23.36
CA LEU A 140 -1.16 -1.08 22.55
C LEU A 140 -0.37 0.01 21.82
N ALA A 141 0.69 0.53 22.45
CA ALA A 141 1.58 1.51 21.85
C ALA A 141 2.35 0.95 20.63
N TRP A 142 2.84 -0.29 20.71
CA TRP A 142 3.53 -0.93 19.58
C TRP A 142 2.56 -1.29 18.45
N THR A 143 1.38 -1.81 18.78
CA THR A 143 0.32 -2.07 17.81
C THR A 143 -0.04 -0.78 17.06
N ALA A 144 -0.21 0.34 17.77
CA ALA A 144 -0.46 1.64 17.16
C ALA A 144 0.65 2.05 16.18
N ARG A 145 1.93 1.90 16.56
CA ARG A 145 3.07 2.23 15.69
C ARG A 145 3.16 1.35 14.45
N PHE A 146 2.92 0.05 14.58
CA PHE A 146 2.93 -0.85 13.42
C PHE A 146 1.80 -0.50 12.45
N LEU A 147 0.63 -0.15 12.98
CA LEU A 147 -0.46 0.33 12.15
C LEU A 147 -0.12 1.68 11.50
N ASP A 148 0.46 2.65 12.22
CA ASP A 148 0.86 3.94 11.63
C ASP A 148 1.84 3.80 10.46
N LEU A 149 2.77 2.85 10.56
CA LEU A 149 3.80 2.60 9.54
C LEU A 149 3.31 1.69 8.40
N SER A 150 2.17 1.02 8.57
CA SER A 150 1.68 0.07 7.59
C SER A 150 1.17 0.79 6.33
N PRO A 151 1.60 0.36 5.12
CA PRO A 151 1.10 0.93 3.87
C PRO A 151 -0.41 0.71 3.71
N ALA A 152 -0.94 -0.37 4.29
CA ALA A 152 -2.37 -0.67 4.29
C ALA A 152 -3.15 0.37 5.08
N SER A 153 -2.70 0.71 6.30
CA SER A 153 -3.35 1.73 7.11
C SER A 153 -3.32 3.08 6.41
N LEU A 154 -2.17 3.47 5.86
CA LEU A 154 -2.03 4.73 5.14
C LEU A 154 -3.06 4.85 4.00
N VAL A 155 -3.17 3.83 3.16
CA VAL A 155 -4.07 3.86 2.00
C VAL A 155 -5.54 3.78 2.41
N VAL A 156 -5.88 2.87 3.32
CA VAL A 156 -7.26 2.60 3.71
C VAL A 156 -7.84 3.76 4.52
N GLU A 157 -7.07 4.32 5.46
CA GLU A 157 -7.49 5.49 6.25
C GLU A 157 -7.51 6.77 5.39
N SER A 158 -6.55 6.93 4.47
CA SER A 158 -6.61 8.02 3.47
C SER A 158 -7.86 7.91 2.59
N ALA A 159 -8.39 6.71 2.37
CA ALA A 159 -9.63 6.50 1.62
C ALA A 159 -10.90 6.76 2.47
N GLY A 160 -10.75 7.27 3.70
CA GLY A 160 -11.85 7.56 4.61
C GLY A 160 -12.43 6.32 5.31
N ILE A 161 -11.77 5.16 5.19
CA ILE A 161 -12.22 3.92 5.81
C ILE A 161 -11.56 3.79 7.19
N ASP A 162 -12.38 3.84 8.24
CA ASP A 162 -11.95 3.51 9.60
C ASP A 162 -11.83 1.97 9.77
N TRP A 163 -10.84 1.40 9.09
CA TRP A 163 -10.58 -0.04 9.09
C TRP A 163 -10.03 -0.55 10.44
N MET A 164 -9.58 0.35 11.33
CA MET A 164 -9.28 -0.01 12.72
C MET A 164 -10.53 -0.48 13.47
N ARG A 165 -11.71 0.04 13.12
CA ARG A 165 -13.00 -0.44 13.62
C ARG A 165 -13.60 -1.54 12.74
N HIS A 166 -12.82 -2.14 11.83
CA HIS A 166 -13.29 -3.26 11.02
C HIS A 166 -13.03 -4.62 11.71
N PRO A 167 -14.05 -5.49 11.89
CA PRO A 167 -13.97 -6.73 12.67
C PRO A 167 -12.81 -7.66 12.31
N ALA A 168 -12.48 -7.71 11.03
CA ALA A 168 -11.39 -8.53 10.52
C ALA A 168 -9.99 -8.10 11.00
N VAL A 169 -9.83 -6.88 11.52
CA VAL A 169 -8.54 -6.27 11.87
C VAL A 169 -8.35 -6.19 13.38
N TYR A 170 -9.35 -5.68 14.12
CA TYR A 170 -9.17 -5.45 15.56
C TYR A 170 -9.23 -6.74 16.39
N SER A 171 -10.08 -7.71 16.03
CA SER A 171 -10.26 -8.92 16.83
C SER A 171 -8.99 -9.78 16.89
N PRO A 172 -8.24 -9.96 15.77
CA PRO A 172 -6.95 -10.64 15.81
C PRO A 172 -5.83 -9.80 16.44
N ALA A 173 -5.85 -8.47 16.28
CA ALA A 173 -4.78 -7.57 16.73
C ALA A 173 -4.94 -7.02 18.16
N GLY A 174 -6.07 -7.27 18.83
CA GLY A 174 -6.41 -6.65 20.12
C GLY A 174 -6.52 -5.13 20.05
N ALA A 175 -6.87 -4.59 18.88
CA ALA A 175 -6.91 -3.15 18.63
C ALA A 175 -8.22 -2.49 19.13
N ASP A 176 -9.15 -3.28 19.64
CA ASP A 176 -10.42 -2.89 20.25
C ASP A 176 -10.25 -2.00 21.50
N SER A 177 -9.07 -2.05 22.12
CA SER A 177 -8.72 -1.29 23.33
C SER A 177 -7.71 -0.16 23.10
N ILE A 178 -7.34 0.15 21.85
CA ILE A 178 -6.42 1.26 21.55
C ILE A 178 -7.11 2.60 21.83
N ASP A 179 -6.58 3.32 22.81
CA ASP A 179 -6.99 4.69 23.16
C ASP A 179 -6.76 5.63 21.97
N PRO A 180 -7.74 6.47 21.57
CA PRO A 180 -7.56 7.55 20.59
C PRO A 180 -6.38 8.49 20.87
N LEU A 181 -5.92 8.59 22.12
CA LEU A 181 -4.72 9.35 22.49
C LEU A 181 -3.40 8.69 22.04
N LEU A 182 -3.40 7.37 21.83
CA LEU A 182 -2.23 6.62 21.35
C LEU A 182 -2.09 6.67 19.83
N ARG A 183 -3.20 6.80 19.12
CA ARG A 183 -3.25 6.81 17.66
C ARG A 183 -4.41 7.64 17.16
N LEU A 184 -4.10 8.65 16.36
CA LEU A 184 -5.08 9.27 15.48
C LEU A 184 -4.99 8.54 14.13
N PRO A 185 -6.12 8.12 13.53
CA PRO A 185 -6.07 7.56 12.19
C PRO A 185 -5.51 8.61 11.22
N TRP A 186 -5.04 8.17 10.06
CA TRP A 186 -4.73 9.03 8.92
C TRP A 186 -6.04 9.61 8.36
N VAL A 187 -6.72 10.43 9.16
CA VAL A 187 -8.00 11.03 8.80
C VAL A 187 -7.74 12.29 8.00
N GLY A 188 -8.36 12.36 6.82
CA GLY A 188 -8.64 13.61 6.14
C GLY A 188 -7.75 13.95 4.95
N MET A 189 -8.12 15.07 4.33
CA MET A 189 -7.68 15.58 3.04
C MET A 189 -6.16 15.69 2.79
N TRP A 190 -5.32 15.43 3.79
CA TRP A 190 -3.87 15.67 3.73
C TRP A 190 -3.01 14.41 3.71
N ALA A 191 -3.47 13.26 4.24
CA ALA A 191 -2.65 12.05 4.31
C ALA A 191 -2.24 11.56 2.91
N GLY A 192 -3.21 11.43 2.00
CA GLY A 192 -2.99 11.10 0.59
C GLY A 192 -2.05 12.06 -0.13
N PRO A 193 -2.31 13.39 -0.14
CA PRO A 193 -1.42 14.37 -0.76
C PRO A 193 -0.01 14.38 -0.18
N CYS A 194 0.15 14.27 1.14
CA CYS A 194 1.48 14.21 1.77
C CYS A 194 2.24 12.96 1.33
N ALA A 195 1.58 11.79 1.29
CA ALA A 195 2.16 10.56 0.78
C ALA A 195 2.57 10.71 -0.70
N LEU A 196 1.74 11.36 -1.52
CA LEU A 196 2.08 11.68 -2.91
C LEU A 196 3.34 12.54 -3.00
N LEU A 197 3.41 13.64 -2.26
CA LEU A 197 4.57 14.54 -2.25
C LEU A 197 5.85 13.82 -1.81
N LEU A 198 5.77 12.95 -0.81
CA LEU A 198 6.88 12.09 -0.39
C LEU A 198 7.30 11.14 -1.51
N GLY A 199 6.34 10.53 -2.21
CA GLY A 199 6.60 9.73 -3.40
C GLY A 199 7.26 10.52 -4.53
N CYS A 200 6.83 11.78 -4.74
CA CYS A 200 7.46 12.69 -5.70
C CYS A 200 8.93 12.93 -5.36
N LEU A 201 9.19 13.25 -4.09
CA LEU A 201 10.52 13.55 -3.58
C LEU A 201 11.43 12.33 -3.68
N ALA A 202 10.96 11.16 -3.24
CA ALA A 202 11.71 9.92 -3.35
C ALA A 202 12.05 9.57 -4.80
N SER A 203 11.09 9.77 -5.72
CA SER A 203 11.33 9.60 -7.16
C SER A 203 12.40 10.55 -7.68
N TRP A 204 12.31 11.83 -7.33
CA TRP A 204 13.29 12.84 -7.73
C TRP A 204 14.69 12.50 -7.20
N LEU A 205 14.82 12.14 -5.92
CA LEU A 205 16.08 11.70 -5.32
C LEU A 205 16.64 10.46 -6.04
N GLY A 206 15.78 9.50 -6.39
CA GLY A 206 16.18 8.33 -7.18
C GLY A 206 16.76 8.68 -8.55
N ILE A 207 16.24 9.72 -9.21
CA ILE A 207 16.81 10.24 -10.45
C ILE A 207 18.20 10.83 -10.20
N GLN A 208 18.36 11.67 -9.17
CA GLN A 208 19.62 12.33 -8.85
C GLN A 208 20.72 11.34 -8.47
N TRP A 209 20.38 10.26 -7.77
CA TRP A 209 21.36 9.21 -7.46
C TRP A 209 21.69 8.34 -8.67
N GLY A 210 20.68 7.97 -9.46
CA GLY A 210 20.89 7.15 -10.65
C GLY A 210 21.76 7.81 -11.72
N THR A 211 21.78 9.14 -11.82
CA THR A 211 22.66 9.88 -12.73
C THR A 211 24.10 9.94 -12.23
N ARG A 212 24.32 9.99 -10.91
CA ARG A 212 25.67 10.04 -10.30
C ARG A 212 26.42 8.71 -10.40
N SER A 213 25.72 7.58 -10.41
CA SER A 213 26.34 6.25 -10.53
C SER A 213 26.69 5.84 -11.96
N ALA A 214 26.37 6.67 -12.96
CA ALA A 214 26.63 6.41 -14.38
C ALA A 214 27.85 7.18 -14.93
N VAL A 215 28.52 7.97 -14.08
CA VAL A 215 29.78 8.70 -14.34
C VAL A 215 30.91 7.96 -13.62
#